data_AF-A0A536XMG1-F1
#
_entry.id   AF-A0A536XMG1-F1
#
_cell.length_a   1.000
_cell.length_b   1.000
_cell.length_c   1.000
_cell.angle_alpha   90.00
_cell.angle_beta   90.00
_cell.angle_gamma   90.00
#
_symmetry.space_group_name_H-M   'P 1'
#
loop_
_entity.id
_entity.type
_entity.pdbx_description
1 polymer ?
#
loop_
_entity_poly.entity_id
_entity_poly.type
_entity_poly.pdbx_seq_one_letter_code
_entity_poly.pdbx_strand_id
1 'polypeptide(L)'
;MLYRDRKSLITNLATVAGYLVVGVVLSIWVMQWLWPDAYRFPPIVQRGSTLWYMLLINFALLALRVSQRAYCVWRLHGYRQAALSIARIAWANFVNFAATVRAMRLYLRYLRTGRAIAWDKTDHIYPALESIPFRRPLGEAHANGQTAPA
;
A
#
# COMPACT_ATOMS: atom_id res chain seq x y z
N MET A 1 -9.92 -18.10 4.35
CA MET A 1 -8.61 -17.42 4.25
C MET A 1 -8.03 -17.40 2.83
N LEU A 2 -8.26 -18.41 1.97
CA LEU A 2 -7.70 -18.51 0.60
C LEU A 2 -8.04 -17.36 -0.37
N TYR A 3 -9.25 -16.78 -0.27
CA TYR A 3 -9.69 -15.69 -1.17
C TYR A 3 -8.95 -14.37 -0.91
N ARG A 4 -8.48 -14.14 0.32
CA ARG A 4 -7.81 -12.90 0.72
C ARG A 4 -6.50 -12.69 -0.04
N ASP A 5 -5.74 -13.76 -0.25
CA ASP A 5 -4.48 -13.73 -1.01
C ASP A 5 -4.70 -13.60 -2.51
N ARG A 6 -5.71 -14.28 -3.07
CA ARG A 6 -6.01 -14.22 -4.51
C ARG A 6 -6.50 -12.84 -4.93
N LYS A 7 -7.26 -12.16 -4.07
CA LYS A 7 -7.73 -10.80 -4.32
C LYS A 7 -6.55 -9.84 -4.53
N SER A 8 -5.49 -9.96 -3.71
CA SER A 8 -4.31 -9.11 -3.79
C SER A 8 -3.61 -9.17 -5.16
N LEU A 9 -3.48 -10.38 -5.73
CA LEU A 9 -2.89 -10.58 -7.05
C LEU A 9 -3.65 -9.81 -8.14
N ILE A 10 -4.98 -9.92 -8.15
CA ILE A 10 -5.85 -9.26 -9.13
C ILE A 10 -5.81 -7.74 -8.95
N THR A 11 -5.91 -7.26 -7.70
CA THR A 11 -5.93 -5.82 -7.42
C THR A 11 -4.62 -5.14 -7.78
N ASN A 12 -3.47 -5.80 -7.58
CA ASN A 12 -2.17 -5.23 -7.92
C ASN A 12 -2.01 -5.08 -9.45
N LEU A 13 -2.43 -6.08 -10.24
CA LEU A 13 -2.45 -5.98 -11.70
C LEU A 13 -3.41 -4.89 -12.18
N ALA A 14 -4.63 -4.86 -11.64
CA ALA A 14 -5.63 -3.85 -11.97
C ALA A 14 -5.15 -2.42 -11.67
N THR A 15 -4.38 -2.24 -10.59
CA THR A 15 -3.79 -0.95 -10.23
C THR A 15 -2.80 -0.45 -11.29
N VAL A 16 -1.95 -1.34 -11.82
CA VAL A 16 -1.01 -0.97 -12.90
C VAL A 16 -1.73 -0.69 -14.21
N ALA A 17 -2.74 -1.50 -14.57
CA ALA A 17 -3.58 -1.20 -15.72
C ALA A 17 -4.25 0.18 -15.60
N GLY A 18 -4.73 0.52 -14.39
CA GLY A 18 -5.24 1.85 -14.09
C GLY A 18 -4.20 2.96 -14.31
N TYR A 19 -2.96 2.78 -13.86
CA TYR A 19 -1.89 3.74 -14.11
C TYR A 19 -1.55 3.91 -15.60
N LEU A 20 -1.59 2.83 -16.39
CA LEU A 20 -1.41 2.91 -17.85
C LEU A 20 -2.53 3.73 -18.50
N VAL A 21 -3.79 3.49 -18.12
CA VAL A 21 -4.93 4.27 -18.61
C VAL A 21 -4.78 5.75 -18.27
N VAL A 22 -4.41 6.07 -17.02
CA VAL A 22 -4.14 7.45 -16.60
C VAL A 22 -3.02 8.07 -17.43
N GLY A 23 -1.94 7.32 -17.70
CA GLY A 23 -0.83 7.76 -18.55
C GLY A 23 -1.26 8.06 -20.00
N VAL A 24 -2.10 7.22 -20.59
CA VAL A 24 -2.65 7.44 -21.94
C VAL A 24 -3.53 8.69 -21.97
N VAL A 25 -4.43 8.85 -20.99
CA VAL A 25 -5.31 10.03 -20.91
C VAL A 25 -4.49 11.32 -20.72
N LEU A 26 -3.49 11.31 -19.84
CA LEU A 26 -2.56 12.43 -19.66
C LEU A 26 -1.81 12.77 -20.95
N SER A 27 -1.35 11.76 -21.69
CA SER A 27 -0.65 11.95 -22.96
C SER A 27 -1.54 12.61 -24.00
N ILE A 28 -2.81 12.18 -24.10
CA ILE A 28 -3.81 12.81 -24.97
C ILE A 28 -4.05 14.27 -24.56
N TRP A 29 -4.16 14.55 -23.27
CA TRP A 29 -4.36 15.92 -22.77
C TRP A 29 -3.16 16.83 -23.08
N VAL A 30 -1.94 16.35 -22.86
CA VAL A 30 -0.71 17.09 -23.20
C VAL A 30 -0.64 17.35 -24.70
N MET A 31 -0.99 16.35 -25.53
CA MET A 31 -1.01 16.49 -26.98
C MET A 31 -2.06 17.51 -27.47
N GLN A 32 -3.26 17.53 -26.87
CA GLN A 32 -4.29 18.53 -27.15
C GLN A 32 -3.89 19.93 -26.69
N TRP A 33 -3.11 20.05 -25.62
CA TRP A 33 -2.60 21.33 -25.14
C TRP A 33 -1.51 21.90 -26.07
N LEU A 34 -0.63 21.03 -26.60
CA LEU A 34 0.42 21.42 -27.54
C LEU A 34 -0.10 21.67 -28.96
N TRP A 35 -1.10 20.92 -29.41
CA TRP A 35 -1.71 21.04 -30.75
C TRP A 35 -3.24 21.14 -30.65
N PRO A 36 -3.79 22.37 -30.50
CA PRO A 36 -5.23 22.60 -30.30
C PRO A 36 -6.11 22.13 -31.46
N ASP A 37 -5.56 22.09 -32.68
CA ASP A 37 -6.24 21.68 -33.92
C ASP A 37 -6.17 20.16 -34.18
N ALA A 38 -5.52 19.40 -33.30
CA ALA A 38 -5.44 17.95 -33.42
C ALA A 38 -6.80 17.28 -33.16
N TYR A 39 -6.97 16.06 -33.69
CA TYR A 39 -8.20 15.27 -33.53
C TYR A 39 -8.56 15.09 -32.05
N ARG A 40 -9.74 15.60 -31.66
CA ARG A 40 -10.27 15.44 -30.30
C ARG A 40 -10.88 14.06 -30.15
N PHE A 41 -10.21 13.19 -29.40
CA PHE A 41 -10.75 11.88 -29.06
C PHE A 41 -12.08 12.04 -28.29
N PRO A 42 -13.13 11.29 -28.66
CA PRO A 42 -14.39 11.32 -27.95
C PRO A 42 -14.19 10.86 -26.49
N PRO A 43 -14.86 11.51 -25.52
CA PRO A 43 -14.68 11.19 -24.12
C PRO A 43 -15.20 9.78 -23.81
N ILE A 44 -14.32 8.91 -23.31
CA ILE A 44 -14.64 7.53 -22.90
C ILE A 44 -15.72 7.52 -21.81
N VAL A 45 -15.73 8.55 -20.94
CA VAL A 45 -16.76 8.76 -19.92
C VAL A 45 -17.52 10.04 -20.25
N GLN A 46 -18.77 9.90 -20.68
CA GLN A 46 -19.63 11.04 -20.98
C GLN A 46 -20.07 11.74 -19.69
N ARG A 47 -20.01 13.07 -19.68
CA ARG A 47 -20.51 13.90 -18.57
C ARG A 47 -22.01 13.62 -18.37
N GLY A 48 -22.41 13.38 -17.12
CA GLY A 48 -23.80 13.08 -16.76
C GLY A 48 -24.21 11.61 -16.85
N SER A 49 -23.35 10.72 -17.38
CA SER A 49 -23.58 9.28 -17.33
C SER A 49 -23.45 8.72 -15.90
N THR A 50 -24.06 7.55 -15.63
CA THR A 50 -23.90 6.85 -14.34
C THR A 50 -22.42 6.59 -14.00
N LEU A 51 -21.62 6.25 -15.02
CA LEU A 51 -20.17 6.03 -14.85
C LEU A 51 -19.44 7.30 -14.42
N TRP A 52 -19.88 8.48 -14.90
CA TRP A 52 -19.31 9.76 -14.49
C TRP A 52 -19.52 10.03 -13.00
N TYR A 53 -20.76 9.84 -12.51
CA TYR A 53 -21.04 10.01 -11.07
C TYR A 53 -20.31 8.97 -10.22
N MET A 54 -20.24 7.72 -10.68
CA MET A 54 -19.54 6.66 -9.97
C MET A 54 -18.03 6.94 -9.87
N LEU A 55 -17.42 7.47 -10.93
CA LEU A 55 -16.02 7.92 -10.92
C LEU A 55 -15.81 9.08 -9.91
N LEU A 56 -16.72 10.06 -9.90
CA LEU A 56 -16.63 11.23 -9.02
C LEU A 56 -16.77 10.84 -7.55
N ILE A 57 -17.73 9.97 -7.23
CA ILE A 57 -17.90 9.41 -5.88
C ILE A 57 -16.65 8.62 -5.48
N ASN A 58 -16.11 7.78 -6.37
CA ASN A 58 -14.90 7.01 -6.08
C ASN A 58 -13.69 7.92 -5.79
N PHE A 59 -13.54 8.99 -6.58
CA PHE A 59 -12.51 10.00 -6.35
C PHE A 59 -12.68 10.72 -5.01
N ALA A 60 -13.91 11.09 -4.64
CA ALA A 60 -14.20 11.71 -3.35
C ALA A 60 -13.85 10.77 -2.17
N LEU A 61 -14.20 9.49 -2.27
CA LEU A 61 -13.85 8.48 -1.27
C LEU A 61 -12.33 8.26 -1.18
N LEU A 62 -11.63 8.26 -2.31
CA LEU A 62 -10.17 8.19 -2.36
C LEU A 62 -9.55 9.40 -1.64
N ALA A 63 -10.01 10.62 -1.96
CA ALA A 63 -9.54 11.85 -1.34
C ALA A 63 -9.75 11.82 0.18
N LEU A 64 -10.94 11.43 0.64
CA LEU A 64 -11.24 11.29 2.06
C LEU A 64 -10.27 10.33 2.76
N ARG A 65 -9.99 9.17 2.14
CA ARG A 65 -9.06 8.18 2.69
C ARG A 65 -7.61 8.68 2.74
N VAL A 66 -7.16 9.39 1.71
CA VAL A 66 -5.82 10.00 1.69
C VAL A 66 -5.71 11.07 2.77
N SER A 67 -6.72 11.92 2.93
CA SER A 67 -6.77 12.96 3.96
C SER A 67 -6.75 12.38 5.37
N GLN A 68 -7.54 11.35 5.65
CA GLN A 68 -7.51 10.65 6.94
C GLN A 68 -6.11 10.11 7.26
N ARG A 69 -5.46 9.47 6.27
CA ARG A 69 -4.09 8.96 6.43
C ARG A 69 -3.10 10.09 6.68
N ALA A 70 -3.14 11.14 5.87
CA ALA A 70 -2.24 12.28 5.98
C ALA A 70 -2.41 12.99 7.33
N TYR A 71 -3.65 13.14 7.82
CA TYR A 71 -3.96 13.70 9.13
C TYR A 71 -3.37 12.87 10.28
N CYS A 72 -3.54 11.56 10.25
CA CYS A 72 -2.95 10.68 11.27
C CYS A 72 -1.41 10.76 11.28
N VAL A 73 -0.78 10.77 10.10
CA VAL A 73 0.68 10.89 10.00
C VAL A 73 1.16 12.28 10.44
N TRP A 74 0.42 13.33 10.10
CA TRP A 74 0.74 14.69 10.51
C TRP A 74 0.76 14.83 12.04
N ARG A 75 -0.23 14.26 12.73
CA ARG A 75 -0.32 14.29 14.20
C ARG A 75 0.86 13.60 14.90
N LEU A 76 1.38 12.52 14.31
CA LEU A 76 2.43 11.69 14.91
C LEU A 76 3.84 12.09 14.52
N HIS A 77 4.04 12.53 13.28
CA HIS A 77 5.37 12.68 12.67
C HIS A 77 5.59 14.05 12.01
N GLY A 78 4.62 14.96 12.09
CA GLY A 78 4.69 16.30 11.51
C GLY A 78 4.42 16.37 10.01
N TYR A 79 4.47 17.59 9.46
CA TYR A 79 4.01 17.91 8.11
C TYR A 79 4.87 17.32 6.99
N ARG A 80 6.21 17.24 7.16
CA ARG A 80 7.13 16.65 6.17
C ARG A 80 6.78 15.17 5.92
N GLN A 81 6.51 14.43 6.99
CA GLN A 81 6.15 13.02 6.91
C GLN A 81 4.72 12.82 6.38
N ALA A 82 3.81 13.77 6.64
CA ALA A 82 2.48 13.76 6.05
C ALA A 82 2.51 13.92 4.52
N ALA A 83 3.31 14.86 3.99
CA ALA A 83 3.49 15.02 2.54
C ALA A 83 4.12 13.76 1.90
N LEU A 84 5.19 13.22 2.52
CA LEU A 84 5.81 11.97 2.08
C LEU A 84 4.84 10.78 2.13
N SER A 85 3.84 10.80 3.02
CA SER A 85 2.85 9.72 3.13
C SER A 85 1.96 9.61 1.88
N ILE A 86 1.71 10.72 1.18
CA ILE A 86 0.91 10.74 -0.05
C ILE A 86 1.73 10.14 -1.20
N ALA A 87 2.97 10.58 -1.38
CA ALA A 87 3.90 10.01 -2.37
C ALA A 87 4.14 8.50 -2.13
N ARG A 88 4.17 8.09 -0.85
CA ARG A 88 4.31 6.69 -0.45
C ARG A 88 3.17 5.79 -0.93
N ILE A 89 1.98 6.32 -1.23
CA ILE A 89 0.86 5.53 -1.76
C ILE A 89 1.19 5.00 -3.15
N ALA A 90 1.66 5.88 -4.05
CA ALA A 90 2.07 5.47 -5.40
C ALA A 90 3.26 4.52 -5.36
N TRP A 91 4.25 4.81 -4.52
CA TRP A 91 5.42 3.94 -4.35
C TRP A 91 5.05 2.55 -3.81
N ALA A 92 4.17 2.47 -2.81
CA ALA A 92 3.70 1.20 -2.26
C ALA A 92 2.96 0.35 -3.31
N ASN A 93 2.17 0.97 -4.17
CA ASN A 93 1.51 0.27 -5.28
C ASN A 93 2.53 -0.31 -6.27
N PHE A 94 3.59 0.43 -6.59
CA PHE A 94 4.67 -0.07 -7.45
C PHE A 94 5.41 -1.26 -6.83
N VAL A 95 5.74 -1.18 -5.54
CA VAL A 95 6.38 -2.28 -4.80
C VAL A 95 5.48 -3.52 -4.77
N ASN A 96 4.17 -3.35 -4.51
CA ASN A 96 3.20 -4.45 -4.53
C ASN A 96 3.10 -5.13 -5.89
N PHE A 97 3.14 -4.34 -6.97
CA PHE A 97 3.19 -4.88 -8.32
C PHE A 97 4.48 -5.66 -8.59
N ALA A 98 5.64 -5.09 -8.25
CA ALA A 98 6.94 -5.76 -8.42
C ALA A 98 7.00 -7.09 -7.65
N ALA A 99 6.49 -7.12 -6.42
CA ALA A 99 6.36 -8.32 -5.61
C ALA A 99 5.44 -9.37 -6.29
N THR A 100 4.31 -8.92 -6.84
CA THR A 100 3.36 -9.78 -7.57
C THR A 100 3.99 -10.40 -8.82
N VAL A 101 4.72 -9.61 -9.61
CA VAL A 101 5.45 -10.09 -10.80
C VAL A 101 6.55 -11.07 -10.42
N ARG A 102 7.30 -10.81 -9.33
CA ARG A 102 8.29 -11.76 -8.81
C ARG A 102 7.63 -13.08 -8.40
N ALA A 103 6.53 -13.04 -7.66
CA ALA A 103 5.79 -14.22 -7.24
C ALA A 103 5.26 -15.03 -8.43
N MET A 104 4.66 -14.36 -9.43
CA MET A 104 4.19 -15.02 -10.66
C MET A 104 5.34 -15.70 -11.42
N ARG A 105 6.49 -15.03 -11.57
CA ARG A 105 7.67 -15.62 -12.23
C ARG A 105 8.17 -16.87 -11.50
N LEU A 106 8.21 -16.83 -10.16
CA LEU A 106 8.64 -17.96 -9.35
C LEU A 106 7.68 -19.16 -9.49
N TYR A 107 6.37 -18.89 -9.51
CA TYR A 107 5.34 -19.90 -9.71
C TYR A 107 5.34 -20.50 -11.12
N LEU A 108 5.50 -19.67 -12.16
CA LEU A 108 5.66 -20.14 -13.54
C LEU A 108 6.90 -21.02 -13.71
N ARG A 109 8.01 -20.66 -13.06
CA ARG A 109 9.23 -21.49 -13.06
C ARG A 109 9.01 -22.83 -12.36
N TYR A 110 8.30 -22.84 -11.23
CA TYR A 110 7.89 -24.06 -10.54
C TYR A 110 7.07 -24.97 -11.46
N LEU A 111 6.05 -24.44 -12.14
CA LEU A 111 5.23 -25.22 -13.08
C LEU A 111 6.05 -25.83 -14.23
N ARG A 112 7.04 -25.11 -14.76
CA ARG A 112 7.88 -25.60 -15.86
C ARG A 112 8.96 -26.59 -15.43
N THR A 113 9.51 -26.45 -14.23
CA THR A 113 10.72 -27.18 -13.82
C THR A 113 10.44 -28.24 -12.74
N GLY A 114 9.25 -28.20 -12.12
CA GLY A 114 8.90 -29.05 -10.96
C GLY A 114 9.71 -28.77 -9.68
N ARG A 115 10.73 -27.92 -9.74
CA ARG A 115 11.61 -27.58 -8.60
C ARG A 115 10.83 -26.80 -7.55
N ALA A 116 10.72 -27.38 -6.35
CA ALA A 116 10.04 -26.77 -5.21
C ALA A 116 10.46 -25.31 -4.99
N ILE A 117 9.48 -24.48 -4.65
CA ILE A 117 9.70 -23.07 -4.35
C ILE A 117 10.43 -22.98 -3.02
N ALA A 118 11.67 -22.50 -3.04
CA ALA A 118 12.43 -22.23 -1.82
C ALA A 118 11.70 -21.18 -0.99
N TRP A 119 11.43 -21.51 0.27
CA TRP A 119 10.81 -20.60 1.23
C TRP A 119 11.89 -19.65 1.77
N ASP A 120 11.96 -18.43 1.22
CA ASP A 120 12.80 -17.35 1.76
C ASP A 120 12.20 -16.83 3.07
N LYS A 121 12.44 -17.55 4.18
CA LYS A 121 12.13 -17.04 5.52
C LYS A 121 13.16 -15.96 5.84
N THR A 122 12.72 -14.75 6.18
CA THR A 122 13.61 -13.76 6.80
C THR A 122 14.11 -14.30 8.13
N ASP A 123 15.43 -14.38 8.30
CA ASP A 123 16.04 -14.74 9.58
C ASP A 123 15.63 -13.73 10.65
N HIS A 124 15.00 -14.23 11.71
CA HIS A 124 14.69 -13.42 12.89
C HIS A 124 15.91 -13.39 13.78
N ILE A 125 16.64 -12.27 13.74
CA ILE A 125 17.68 -11.98 14.72
C ILE A 125 16.97 -11.49 15.97
N TYR A 126 16.95 -12.32 17.02
CA TYR A 126 16.53 -11.88 18.33
C TYR A 126 17.61 -10.93 18.89
N PRO A 127 17.25 -9.75 19.42
CA PRO A 127 18.22 -8.94 20.14
C PRO A 127 18.76 -9.76 21.32
N ALA A 128 20.08 -9.74 21.50
CA ALA A 128 20.72 -10.42 22.62
C ALA A 128 20.05 -9.98 23.92
N LEU A 129 19.61 -10.95 24.73
CA LEU A 129 18.89 -10.74 25.99
C LEU A 129 19.62 -9.80 26.95
N GLU A 130 20.93 -9.61 26.80
CA GLU A 130 21.76 -8.73 27.62
C GLU A 130 21.40 -7.24 27.53
N SER A 131 20.72 -6.81 26.47
CA SER A 131 20.38 -5.38 26.25
C SER A 131 18.98 -4.98 26.75
N ILE A 132 18.17 -5.95 27.21
CA ILE A 132 16.84 -5.67 27.75
C ILE A 132 16.99 -5.62 29.28
N PRO A 133 16.96 -4.44 29.92
CA PRO A 133 16.91 -4.40 31.38
C PRO A 133 15.67 -5.17 31.81
N PHE A 134 15.88 -6.30 32.47
CA PHE A 134 14.82 -7.16 32.99
C PHE A 134 13.99 -6.31 33.94
N ARG A 135 12.88 -5.73 33.46
CA ARG A 135 11.95 -5.05 34.35
C ARG A 135 11.41 -6.13 35.25
N ARG A 136 11.71 -6.00 36.55
CA ARG A 136 11.20 -6.88 37.60
C ARG A 136 9.69 -7.11 37.38
N PRO A 137 9.20 -8.35 37.50
CA PRO A 137 7.78 -8.60 37.37
C PRO A 137 7.02 -7.76 38.41
N LEU A 138 5.97 -7.07 37.96
CA LEU A 138 5.15 -6.14 38.74
C LEU A 138 4.57 -6.74 40.04
N GLY A 139 4.54 -8.07 40.17
CA GLY A 139 4.08 -8.78 41.36
C GLY A 139 5.03 -8.72 42.57
N GLU A 140 6.33 -8.48 42.35
CA GLU A 140 7.33 -8.47 43.43
C GLU A 140 7.29 -7.17 44.25
N ALA A 141 6.80 -6.07 43.66
CA ALA A 141 6.67 -4.78 44.34
C ALA A 141 5.54 -4.77 45.39
N HIS A 142 4.52 -5.63 45.23
CA HIS A 142 3.42 -5.75 46.19
C HIS A 142 3.69 -6.78 47.31
N ALA A 143 4.53 -7.78 47.05
CA ALA A 143 4.86 -8.80 48.05
C ALA A 143 5.78 -8.28 49.18
N ASN A 144 6.59 -7.25 48.90
CA ASN A 144 7.57 -6.72 49.87
C ASN A 144 7.04 -5.57 50.74
N GLY A 145 5.75 -5.26 50.67
CA GLY A 145 5.10 -4.15 51.39
C GLY A 145 4.33 -4.55 52.66
N GLN A 146 4.37 -5.81 53.10
CA GLN A 146 3.54 -6.30 54.24
C GLN A 146 4.31 -6.90 55.41
N THR A 147 5.62 -6.65 55.54
CA THR A 147 6.36 -7.03 56.77
C THR A 147 7.13 -5.85 57.36
N ALA A 148 6.39 -4.96 58.02
CA ALA A 148 6.97 -4.10 59.06
C ALA A 148 6.41 -4.58 60.42
N PRO A 149 7.21 -5.29 61.24
CA PRO A 149 6.82 -5.60 62.62
C PRO A 149 7.14 -4.44 63.57
N ALA A 150 6.17 -4.21 64.47
CA ALA A 150 6.21 -3.52 65.77
C ALA A 150 6.69 -2.06 65.85
#